data_AF-K3W8U9-F1
#
_entry.id   AF-K3W8U9-F1
#
_cell.length_a   1.000
_cell.length_b   1.000
_cell.length_c   1.000
_cell.angle_alpha   90.00
_cell.angle_beta   90.00
_cell.angle_gamma   90.00
#
_symmetry.space_group_name_H-M   'P 1'
#
loop_
_entity.id
_entity.type
_entity.pdbx_description
1 polymer ?
#
loop_
_entity_poly.entity_id
_entity_poly.type
_entity_poly.pdbx_seq_one_letter_code
_entity_poly.pdbx_strand_id
1 'polypeptide(L)'
;MNRAYHAHRNHYGSNIHGVVEVPPLSLVAGTSLCFFRFQHTYMHSNNLERLIGWAHPVPLQLLKYRNTSLFIDGTFRCVPAKFHQCVILMAHDNATDLFVPVYYVLCSSKQQDMYWSVLHRIIASSDEKIQPGSMVCDFEASLINAAQVQFPDTNVIGCFSHFKQDC
;
A
#
# COMPACT_ATOMS: atom_id res chain seq x y z
N MET A 1 -8.95 -27.98 15.62
CA MET A 1 -7.56 -28.48 15.57
C MET A 1 -6.74 -27.54 14.71
N ASN A 2 -6.01 -26.60 15.33
CA ASN A 2 -5.23 -25.57 14.66
C ASN A 2 -3.89 -26.15 14.17
N ARG A 3 -3.71 -26.25 12.85
CA ARG A 3 -2.39 -26.47 12.24
C ARG A 3 -1.69 -25.12 12.05
N ALA A 4 -0.94 -24.70 13.06
CA ALA A 4 0.06 -23.65 12.90
C ALA A 4 1.25 -24.24 12.14
N TYR A 5 1.44 -23.84 10.88
CA TYR A 5 2.65 -24.17 10.13
C TYR A 5 3.83 -23.38 10.72
N HIS A 6 4.63 -24.04 11.54
CA HIS A 6 5.94 -23.54 11.96
C HIS A 6 6.91 -23.63 10.76
N ALA A 7 6.95 -22.57 9.95
CA ALA A 7 8.02 -22.40 8.96
C ALA A 7 9.36 -22.16 9.68
N HIS A 8 10.36 -22.97 9.33
CA HIS A 8 11.68 -23.03 9.97
C HIS A 8 12.41 -21.66 9.98
N ARG A 9 12.82 -21.24 11.19
CA ARG A 9 13.62 -20.05 11.51
C ARG A 9 15.01 -19.96 10.84
N ASN A 10 15.43 -20.95 10.05
CA ASN A 10 16.83 -21.11 9.66
C ASN A 10 17.31 -20.19 8.52
N HIS A 11 16.41 -19.52 7.77
CA HIS A 11 16.80 -18.77 6.57
C HIS A 11 16.86 -17.24 6.72
N TYR A 12 16.27 -16.65 7.76
CA TYR A 12 15.94 -15.21 7.75
C TYR A 12 16.84 -14.31 8.60
N GLY A 13 17.87 -14.87 9.24
CA GLY A 13 18.54 -14.17 10.34
C GLY A 13 17.50 -13.65 11.34
N SER A 14 17.84 -12.66 12.13
CA SER A 14 16.94 -12.03 13.10
C SER A 14 15.74 -11.26 12.49
N ASN A 15 15.58 -11.25 11.15
CA ASN A 15 14.50 -10.51 10.47
C ASN A 15 13.26 -11.38 10.22
N ILE A 16 12.37 -11.46 11.21
CA ILE A 16 11.10 -12.19 11.13
C ILE A 16 10.18 -11.74 9.97
N HIS A 17 10.40 -10.56 9.38
CA HIS A 17 9.55 -10.01 8.32
C HIS A 17 9.96 -10.47 6.92
N GLY A 18 11.23 -10.86 6.71
CA GLY A 18 11.69 -11.38 5.42
C GLY A 18 10.97 -12.66 4.98
N VAL A 19 10.26 -13.32 5.90
CA VAL A 19 9.46 -14.53 5.65
C VAL A 19 8.35 -14.27 4.62
N VAL A 20 7.84 -13.04 4.50
CA VAL A 20 6.78 -12.70 3.52
C VAL A 20 7.30 -12.59 2.08
N GLU A 21 8.62 -12.58 1.89
CA GLU A 21 9.26 -12.47 0.56
C GLU A 21 9.38 -13.84 -0.13
N VAL A 22 9.24 -14.93 0.62
CA VAL A 22 9.53 -16.28 0.14
C VAL A 22 8.25 -17.09 -0.02
N PRO A 23 8.14 -17.94 -1.07
CA PRO A 23 7.01 -18.84 -1.23
C PRO A 23 6.81 -19.76 -0.02
N PRO A 24 5.56 -20.09 0.35
CA PRO A 24 4.31 -19.74 -0.35
C PRO A 24 3.76 -18.34 -0.01
N LEU A 25 4.35 -17.63 0.96
CA LEU A 25 3.78 -16.39 1.50
C LEU A 25 3.90 -15.19 0.57
N SER A 26 4.86 -15.21 -0.36
CA SER A 26 4.98 -14.20 -1.40
C SER A 26 4.06 -14.42 -2.60
N LEU A 27 3.36 -15.57 -2.66
CA LEU A 27 2.52 -15.95 -3.79
C LEU A 27 1.03 -15.76 -3.50
N VAL A 28 0.25 -15.54 -4.56
CA VAL A 28 -1.21 -15.63 -4.50
C VAL A 28 -1.59 -17.08 -4.26
N ALA A 29 -2.45 -17.31 -3.25
CA ALA A 29 -2.87 -18.64 -2.83
C ALA A 29 -3.34 -19.51 -4.01
N GLY A 30 -2.77 -20.71 -4.14
CA GLY A 30 -3.12 -21.65 -5.20
C GLY A 30 -2.53 -21.35 -6.58
N THR A 31 -1.62 -20.37 -6.71
CA THR A 31 -1.01 -19.99 -7.99
C THR A 31 0.51 -19.78 -7.87
N SER A 32 1.19 -19.54 -8.99
CA SER A 32 2.60 -19.11 -9.06
C SER A 32 2.78 -17.60 -9.16
N LEU A 33 1.70 -16.82 -9.05
CA LEU A 33 1.72 -15.37 -9.22
C LEU A 33 2.27 -14.69 -7.95
N CYS A 34 3.22 -13.77 -8.11
CA CYS A 34 3.77 -13.02 -6.98
C CYS A 34 2.77 -11.97 -6.48
N PHE A 35 2.41 -12.07 -5.21
CA PHE A 35 1.58 -11.13 -4.47
C PHE A 35 2.43 -10.06 -3.75
N PHE A 36 3.59 -10.46 -3.23
CA PHE A 36 4.54 -9.55 -2.61
C PHE A 36 5.18 -8.61 -3.65
N ARG A 37 5.32 -7.33 -3.32
CA ARG A 37 5.89 -6.32 -4.23
C ARG A 37 7.18 -5.73 -3.71
N PHE A 38 7.17 -5.26 -2.48
CA PHE A 38 8.33 -4.61 -1.90
C PHE A 38 8.30 -4.66 -0.38
N GLN A 39 9.50 -4.61 0.19
CA GLN A 39 9.73 -4.29 1.58
C GLN A 39 10.83 -3.23 1.62
N HIS A 40 10.63 -2.22 2.47
CA HIS A 40 11.65 -1.21 2.69
C HIS A 40 11.76 -0.90 4.18
N THR A 41 12.99 -0.73 4.65
CA THR A 41 13.31 -0.35 6.02
C THR A 41 14.41 0.68 5.96
N TYR A 42 14.22 1.80 6.65
CA TYR A 42 15.13 2.94 6.62
C TYR A 42 15.10 3.69 7.95
N MET A 43 16.13 4.48 8.23
CA MET A 43 16.17 5.34 9.41
C MET A 43 15.58 6.70 9.06
N HIS A 44 14.65 7.19 9.88
CA HIS A 44 14.10 8.53 9.79
C HIS A 44 14.05 9.15 11.19
N SER A 45 14.72 10.28 11.39
CA SER A 45 14.75 10.99 12.68
C SER A 45 15.09 10.07 13.88
N ASN A 46 16.11 9.21 13.71
CA ASN A 46 16.54 8.17 14.66
C ASN A 46 15.54 7.03 14.95
N ASN A 47 14.38 7.02 14.28
CA ASN A 47 13.43 5.91 14.34
C ASN A 47 13.65 4.97 13.15
N LEU A 48 13.53 3.67 13.40
CA LEU A 48 13.54 2.66 12.35
C LEU A 48 12.14 2.58 11.74
N GLU A 49 12.01 3.07 10.52
CA GLU A 49 10.77 3.03 9.74
C GLU A 49 10.74 1.83 8.81
N ARG A 50 9.55 1.31 8.57
CA ARG A 50 9.27 0.14 7.76
C ARG A 50 7.96 0.29 6.99
N LEU A 51 8.01 -0.14 5.74
CA LEU A 51 6.85 -0.37 4.92
C LEU A 51 6.96 -1.71 4.18
N ILE A 52 5.82 -2.39 4.03
CA ILE A 52 5.72 -3.65 3.27
C ILE A 52 4.48 -3.57 2.39
N GLY A 53 4.66 -3.80 1.09
CA GLY A 53 3.62 -3.68 0.09
C GLY A 53 3.32 -4.98 -0.65
N TRP A 54 2.04 -5.24 -0.82
CA TRP A 54 1.51 -6.34 -1.62
C TRP A 54 0.56 -5.81 -2.69
N ALA A 55 0.53 -6.47 -3.84
CA ALA A 55 -0.46 -6.22 -4.88
C ALA A 55 -0.68 -7.45 -5.74
N HIS A 56 -1.94 -7.81 -5.91
CA HIS A 56 -2.32 -8.87 -6.82
C HIS A 56 -2.03 -8.43 -8.28
N PRO A 57 -1.33 -9.23 -9.10
CA PRO A 57 -0.88 -8.81 -10.43
C PRO A 57 -2.01 -8.51 -11.42
N VAL A 58 -3.20 -9.12 -11.22
CA VAL A 58 -4.37 -8.90 -12.09
C VAL A 58 -4.94 -7.48 -11.92
N PRO A 59 -5.38 -7.02 -10.72
CA PRO A 59 -5.82 -5.62 -10.54
C PRO A 59 -4.76 -4.57 -10.83
N LEU A 60 -3.47 -4.92 -10.77
CA LEU A 60 -2.38 -3.99 -11.05
C LEU A 60 -2.47 -3.39 -12.47
N GLN A 61 -3.09 -4.09 -13.42
CA GLN A 61 -3.33 -3.56 -14.76
C GLN A 61 -4.29 -2.36 -14.79
N LEU A 62 -5.22 -2.25 -13.82
CA LEU A 62 -6.15 -1.12 -13.73
C LEU A 62 -5.41 0.22 -13.54
N LEU A 63 -4.26 0.20 -12.85
CA LEU A 63 -3.45 1.39 -12.61
C LEU A 63 -2.70 1.89 -13.86
N LYS A 64 -2.63 1.06 -14.92
CA LYS A 64 -1.93 1.39 -16.16
C LYS A 64 -2.82 2.11 -17.17
N TYR A 65 -4.13 2.17 -16.93
CA TYR A 65 -5.01 3.02 -17.73
C TYR A 65 -4.71 4.49 -17.46
N ARG A 66 -4.83 5.32 -18.50
CA ARG A 66 -4.68 6.76 -18.35
C ARG A 66 -5.91 7.34 -17.66
N ASN A 67 -5.68 8.40 -16.89
CA ASN A 67 -6.76 9.16 -16.26
C ASN A 67 -7.64 8.33 -15.31
N THR A 68 -7.07 7.27 -14.72
CA THR A 68 -7.76 6.43 -13.73
C THR A 68 -8.05 7.25 -12.47
N SER A 69 -9.23 7.05 -11.88
CA SER A 69 -9.57 7.60 -10.57
C SER A 69 -9.06 6.67 -9.48
N LEU A 70 -8.20 7.19 -8.61
CA LEU A 70 -7.62 6.43 -7.50
C LEU A 70 -8.23 6.85 -6.17
N PHE A 71 -8.31 5.92 -5.25
CA PHE A 71 -8.69 6.17 -3.86
C PHE A 71 -7.62 5.64 -2.92
N ILE A 72 -7.24 6.42 -1.91
CA ILE A 72 -6.30 6.01 -0.86
C ILE A 72 -7.00 6.07 0.49
N ASP A 73 -6.99 4.95 1.19
CA ASP A 73 -7.60 4.77 2.51
C ASP A 73 -6.57 4.29 3.54
N GLY A 74 -6.55 4.89 4.72
CA GLY A 74 -5.75 4.45 5.87
C GLY A 74 -6.56 3.60 6.84
N THR A 75 -6.36 2.28 6.86
CA THR A 75 -7.07 1.39 7.81
C THR A 75 -6.23 1.05 9.03
N PHE A 76 -6.76 1.34 10.23
CA PHE A 76 -6.04 1.21 11.50
C PHE A 76 -6.35 -0.08 12.28
N ARG A 77 -7.57 -0.61 12.11
CA ARG A 77 -8.20 -1.47 13.14
C ARG A 77 -7.62 -2.90 13.23
N CYS A 78 -6.75 -3.32 12.31
CA CYS A 78 -6.24 -4.70 12.24
C CYS A 78 -4.78 -4.80 11.74
N VAL A 79 -3.87 -3.98 12.25
CA VAL A 79 -2.44 -4.04 11.87
C VAL A 79 -1.57 -4.78 12.90
N PRO A 80 -0.50 -5.48 12.49
CA PRO A 80 0.42 -6.12 13.43
C PRO A 80 1.10 -5.08 14.33
N ALA A 81 1.49 -5.48 15.55
CA ALA A 81 1.98 -4.58 16.63
C ALA A 81 3.19 -3.67 16.31
N LYS A 82 3.83 -3.80 15.14
CA LYS A 82 4.94 -2.94 14.68
C LYS A 82 4.56 -1.98 13.55
N PHE A 83 3.28 -1.96 13.17
CA PHE A 83 2.74 -1.08 12.15
C PHE A 83 1.65 -0.22 12.76
N HIS A 84 1.55 1.03 12.29
CA HIS A 84 0.54 1.97 12.73
C HIS A 84 -0.73 1.89 11.87
N GLN A 85 -0.60 1.55 10.59
CA GLN A 85 -1.72 1.50 9.65
C GLN A 85 -1.43 0.60 8.43
N CYS A 86 -2.49 0.24 7.73
CA CYS A 86 -2.46 -0.35 6.41
C CYS A 86 -3.06 0.65 5.41
N VAL A 87 -2.22 1.17 4.52
CA VAL A 87 -2.64 2.04 3.42
C VAL A 87 -3.12 1.18 2.27
N ILE A 88 -4.34 1.43 1.81
CA ILE A 88 -4.96 0.71 0.70
C ILE A 88 -5.11 1.67 -0.48
N LEU A 89 -4.49 1.33 -1.62
CA LEU A 89 -4.72 2.03 -2.89
C LEU A 89 -5.74 1.24 -3.70
N MET A 90 -6.85 1.89 -4.04
CA MET A 90 -7.91 1.34 -4.87
C MET A 90 -7.98 2.09 -6.19
N ALA A 91 -8.34 1.38 -7.26
CA ALA A 91 -8.63 1.96 -8.57
C ALA A 91 -10.12 1.81 -8.87
N HIS A 92 -10.75 2.86 -9.39
CA HIS A 92 -12.11 2.75 -9.93
C HIS A 92 -12.06 2.05 -11.28
N ASP A 93 -12.73 0.91 -11.37
CA ASP A 93 -12.93 0.18 -12.63
C ASP A 93 -14.24 0.65 -13.28
N ASN A 94 -14.11 1.46 -14.33
CA ASN A 94 -15.24 1.99 -15.09
C ASN A 94 -16.12 0.90 -15.71
N ALA A 95 -15.59 -0.30 -15.99
CA ALA A 95 -16.35 -1.36 -16.63
C ALA A 95 -17.35 -1.99 -15.65
N THR A 96 -16.95 -2.14 -14.39
CA THR A 96 -17.78 -2.72 -13.33
C THR A 96 -18.44 -1.69 -12.42
N ASP A 97 -18.01 -0.44 -12.50
CA ASP A 97 -18.36 0.66 -11.58
C ASP A 97 -18.03 0.33 -10.11
N LEU A 98 -16.88 -0.30 -9.88
CA LEU A 98 -16.43 -0.72 -8.56
C LEU A 98 -15.06 -0.14 -8.23
N PHE A 99 -14.82 0.09 -6.94
CA PHE A 99 -13.48 0.38 -6.43
C PHE A 99 -12.78 -0.94 -6.11
N VAL A 100 -11.71 -1.22 -6.86
CA VAL A 100 -10.94 -2.45 -6.74
C VAL A 100 -9.65 -2.14 -5.96
N PRO A 101 -9.45 -2.75 -4.77
CA PRO A 101 -8.17 -2.65 -4.08
C PRO A 101 -7.04 -3.26 -4.89
N VAL A 102 -5.98 -2.49 -5.10
CA VAL A 102 -4.82 -2.89 -5.89
C VAL A 102 -3.60 -3.11 -4.99
N TYR A 103 -3.29 -2.14 -4.13
CA TYR A 103 -2.19 -2.25 -3.17
C TYR A 103 -2.69 -2.27 -1.74
N TYR A 104 -2.00 -3.06 -0.92
CA TYR A 104 -2.07 -3.05 0.53
C TYR A 104 -0.66 -2.79 1.06
N VAL A 105 -0.48 -1.74 1.86
CA VAL A 105 0.84 -1.34 2.35
C VAL A 105 0.81 -1.13 3.85
N LEU A 106 1.46 -2.02 4.59
CA LEU A 106 1.67 -1.83 6.03
C LEU A 106 2.74 -0.77 6.26
N CYS A 107 2.47 0.20 7.14
CA CYS A 107 3.34 1.35 7.40
C CYS A 107 3.57 1.51 8.91
N SER A 108 4.81 1.76 9.32
CA SER A 108 5.17 2.01 10.73
C SER A 108 5.00 3.46 11.19
N SER A 109 4.52 4.35 10.33
CA SER A 109 4.28 5.76 10.67
C SER A 109 3.12 6.32 9.83
N LYS A 110 2.65 7.51 10.21
CA LYS A 110 1.64 8.32 9.49
C LYS A 110 2.16 9.70 9.12
N GLN A 111 3.48 9.86 9.09
CA GLN A 111 4.10 11.11 8.67
C GLN A 111 4.10 11.23 7.14
N GLN A 112 4.16 12.47 6.65
CA GLN A 112 4.19 12.76 5.23
C GLN A 112 5.29 11.97 4.49
N ASP A 113 6.48 11.86 5.07
CA ASP A 113 7.61 11.12 4.48
C ASP A 113 7.33 9.61 4.33
N MET A 114 6.53 9.04 5.25
CA MET A 114 6.09 7.66 5.14
C MET A 114 5.12 7.50 3.97
N TYR A 115 4.10 8.37 3.86
CA TYR A 115 3.17 8.33 2.73
C TYR A 115 3.87 8.59 1.39
N TRP A 116 4.82 9.51 1.37
CA TRP A 116 5.66 9.76 0.20
C TRP A 116 6.40 8.47 -0.20
N SER A 117 7.00 7.77 0.77
CA SER A 117 7.72 6.52 0.54
C SER A 117 6.80 5.39 0.06
N VAL A 118 5.57 5.31 0.58
CA VAL A 118 4.55 4.36 0.14
C VAL A 118 4.22 4.59 -1.33
N LEU A 119 3.84 5.82 -1.70
CA LEU A 119 3.49 6.17 -3.07
C LEU A 119 4.66 5.98 -4.03
N HIS A 120 5.86 6.39 -3.63
CA HIS A 120 7.08 6.19 -4.41
C HIS A 120 7.31 4.71 -4.74
N ARG A 121 7.16 3.82 -3.74
CA ARG A 121 7.35 2.38 -3.91
C ARG A 121 6.26 1.75 -4.76
N ILE A 122 5.01 2.21 -4.64
CA ILE A 122 3.91 1.81 -5.52
C ILE A 122 4.23 2.16 -6.98
N ILE A 123 4.62 3.41 -7.26
CA ILE A 123 4.99 3.87 -8.60
C ILE A 123 6.13 3.01 -9.17
N ALA A 124 7.22 2.85 -8.42
CA ALA A 124 8.38 2.06 -8.85
C ALA A 124 8.01 0.59 -9.13
N SER A 125 7.16 -0.02 -8.30
CA SER A 125 6.72 -1.42 -8.49
C SER A 125 5.65 -1.63 -9.57
N SER A 126 5.19 -0.54 -10.21
CA SER A 126 4.17 -0.53 -11.26
C SER A 126 4.71 -0.18 -12.65
N ASP A 127 6.03 -0.32 -12.85
CA ASP A 127 6.75 0.09 -14.05
C ASP A 127 6.70 1.60 -14.33
N GLU A 128 6.49 2.44 -13.29
CA GLU A 128 6.37 3.90 -13.40
C GLU A 128 5.23 4.38 -14.33
N LYS A 129 4.18 3.57 -14.51
CA LYS A 129 3.08 3.82 -15.47
C LYS A 129 1.82 4.44 -14.89
N ILE A 130 1.79 4.73 -13.59
CA ILE A 130 0.60 5.27 -12.93
C ILE A 130 0.44 6.74 -13.30
N GLN A 131 -0.65 7.06 -14.01
CA GLN A 131 -1.00 8.43 -14.41
C GLN A 131 -2.48 8.70 -14.07
N PRO A 132 -2.77 9.02 -12.80
CA PRO A 132 -4.14 9.18 -12.33
C PRO A 132 -4.72 10.51 -12.81
N GLY A 133 -6.01 10.49 -13.16
CA GLY A 133 -6.75 11.71 -13.49
C GLY A 133 -7.24 12.44 -12.25
N SER A 134 -7.63 11.65 -11.24
CA SER A 134 -8.02 12.14 -9.93
C SER A 134 -7.55 11.18 -8.85
N MET A 135 -7.34 11.71 -7.66
CA MET A 135 -7.02 10.94 -6.47
C MET A 135 -7.86 11.45 -5.32
N VAL A 136 -8.61 10.55 -4.71
CA VAL A 136 -9.37 10.83 -3.49
C VAL A 136 -8.65 10.19 -2.33
N CYS A 137 -8.45 10.92 -1.24
CA CYS A 137 -7.78 10.38 -0.05
C CYS A 137 -8.42 10.91 1.23
N ASP A 138 -8.10 10.29 2.36
CA ASP A 138 -8.52 10.78 3.67
C ASP A 138 -8.03 12.20 3.91
N PHE A 139 -8.74 12.97 4.76
CA PHE A 139 -8.38 14.36 5.08
C PHE A 139 -7.11 14.51 5.94
N GLU A 140 -6.21 13.53 5.88
CA GLU A 140 -4.93 13.62 6.52
C GLU A 140 -3.98 14.48 5.66
N ALA A 141 -3.60 15.66 6.19
CA ALA A 141 -2.76 16.61 5.46
C ALA A 141 -1.43 16.00 5.00
N SER A 142 -0.83 15.11 5.80
CA SER A 142 0.38 14.37 5.46
C SER A 142 0.22 13.51 4.20
N LEU A 143 -0.92 12.84 4.04
CA LEU A 143 -1.24 12.01 2.88
C LEU A 143 -1.53 12.89 1.65
N ILE A 144 -2.35 13.93 1.80
CA ILE A 144 -2.67 14.88 0.72
C ILE A 144 -1.38 15.50 0.17
N ASN A 145 -0.51 16.00 1.04
CA ASN A 145 0.76 16.62 0.64
C ASN A 145 1.67 15.62 -0.09
N ALA A 146 1.79 14.40 0.44
CA ALA A 146 2.59 13.36 -0.21
C ALA A 146 2.05 13.00 -1.61
N ALA A 147 0.72 12.90 -1.75
CA ALA A 147 0.05 12.63 -3.02
C ALA A 147 0.30 13.75 -4.03
N GLN A 148 0.16 15.02 -3.63
CA GLN A 148 0.42 16.18 -4.49
C GLN A 148 1.88 16.24 -4.96
N VAL A 149 2.84 15.88 -4.11
CA VAL A 149 4.26 15.84 -4.49
C VAL A 149 4.54 14.73 -5.50
N GLN A 150 3.95 13.54 -5.32
CA GLN A 150 4.18 12.39 -6.20
C GLN A 150 3.42 12.48 -7.52
N PHE A 151 2.27 13.14 -7.52
CA PHE A 151 1.38 13.29 -8.67
C PHE A 151 0.98 14.76 -8.85
N PRO A 152 1.91 15.64 -9.27
CA PRO A 152 1.69 17.09 -9.36
C PRO A 152 0.58 17.48 -10.36
N ASP A 153 0.36 16.66 -11.38
CA ASP A 153 -0.64 16.90 -12.43
C ASP A 153 -2.02 16.28 -12.10
N THR A 154 -2.15 15.56 -10.99
CA THR A 154 -3.40 14.88 -10.59
C THR A 154 -4.24 15.77 -9.70
N ASN A 155 -5.56 15.79 -9.93
CA ASN A 155 -6.49 16.45 -9.03
C ASN A 155 -6.67 15.66 -7.72
N VAL A 156 -6.02 16.10 -6.65
CA VAL A 156 -6.10 15.47 -5.31
C VAL A 156 -7.23 16.09 -4.50
N ILE A 157 -8.18 15.26 -4.07
CA ILE A 157 -9.41 15.65 -3.38
C ILE A 157 -9.47 14.95 -2.02
N GLY A 158 -9.74 15.70 -0.95
CA GLY A 158 -10.03 15.11 0.36
C GLY A 158 -11.43 14.49 0.42
N CYS A 159 -11.57 13.30 1.00
CA CYS A 159 -12.82 12.55 1.06
C CYS A 159 -13.77 13.08 2.15
N PHE A 160 -14.89 13.71 1.75
CA PHE A 160 -15.91 14.28 2.66
C PHE A 160 -16.57 13.28 3.62
N SER A 161 -16.50 11.98 3.31
CA SER A 161 -17.09 10.92 4.15
C SER A 161 -16.34 10.73 5.47
N HIS A 162 -15.01 10.92 5.50
CA HIS A 162 -14.21 10.84 6.74
C HIS A 162 -14.24 12.14 7.56
N PHE A 163 -14.41 13.30 6.92
CA PHE A 163 -14.59 14.58 7.64
C PHE A 163 -15.77 14.54 8.63
N LYS A 164 -16.84 13.78 8.32
CA LYS A 164 -17.98 13.59 9.22
C LYS A 164 -17.76 12.57 10.34
N GLN A 165 -16.72 11.73 10.26
CA GLN A 165 -16.39 10.74 11.30
C GLN A 165 -15.36 11.29 12.30
N ASP A 166 -14.56 12.27 11.87
CA ASP A 166 -13.54 12.95 12.68
C ASP A 166 -14.02 14.28 13.31
N CYS A 167 -15.30 14.65 13.12
CA CYS A 167 -15.98 15.79 13.77
C CYS A 167 -16.97 15.34 14.84
#